data_AF-A0A955R9V1-F1
#
_entry.id   AF-A0A955R9V1-F1
#
_cell.length_a   1.000
_cell.length_b   1.000
_cell.length_c   1.000
_cell.angle_alpha   90.00
_cell.angle_beta   90.00
_cell.angle_gamma   90.00
#
_symmetry.space_group_name_H-M   'P 1'
#
loop_
_entity.id
_entity.type
_entity.pdbx_description
1 polymer ?
#
loop_
_entity_poly.entity_id
_entity_poly.type
_entity_poly.pdbx_seq_one_letter_code
_entity_poly.pdbx_strand_id
1 'polypeptide(L)'
;MHRWLWLVVVTGCGGDSVDRSDSSGGDADADSDSDADSDADADSDSDSDADTDTDTDIDADTDTGAVCIDADGDGAGEGCVEPDCDDADPSRSPFASEVCNEVDDDCDGEVDEDLIVPTWSVDLDGDGYGAEVVACDDPDGPGSELPGDCDDADPRRHPGATETCDGIDDDCLPGPPETTVPGTWSTVQAGVDDMAGGGVVCIAPGTYVENVVVSGDVALVGAGSGTTVIDGGGAGRVVELRGGATLTAIGLSWTGGLASQGAGLWVEDGGSVVSLQDVQVHDNRCEVGPCEGVGAWLRGTVDLVDSGFVANVADVPDNTTIRGVGTYSTAVLTAERTRWSDNSGTCVGCVEDAGGGLYGSTGSVSLVDCEVSDNVLAGGQVRSMGLSVGSAPLTMLRTDVVRNVGHGDTYTYAVGAPLFVGGAGAVVSIRNCLIADNLGDAPPGSVSNGGAIGTWGGAAVVVDIEHTTIAGNVTATVGPVVAIASETVNLSHVILADNVGAEAVENRGTVDTEHCLFDATGTLVGEPTTEATNLIGQDPLFVDAVAGDWHLAPGSPAIDAGDPAIRDPDGSVADLGAYGGPDAR
;
A
#
# COMPACT_ATOMS: atom_id res chain seq x y z
N MET A 1 3.01 -12.36 7.07
CA MET A 1 3.63 -11.40 8.01
C MET A 1 4.98 -10.97 7.46
N HIS A 2 4.98 -9.94 6.62
CA HIS A 2 6.15 -9.10 6.35
C HIS A 2 5.61 -7.70 6.09
N ARG A 3 5.88 -6.77 7.01
CA ARG A 3 5.56 -5.34 6.92
C ARG A 3 6.63 -4.68 6.05
N TRP A 4 6.20 -3.91 5.04
CA TRP A 4 7.08 -3.02 4.27
C TRP A 4 6.94 -1.60 4.83
N LEU A 5 8.07 -1.02 5.23
CA LEU A 5 8.21 0.33 5.74
C LEU A 5 8.56 1.26 4.56
N TRP A 6 7.76 2.31 4.34
CA TRP A 6 8.05 3.34 3.34
C TRP A 6 8.97 4.41 3.92
N LEU A 7 10.14 4.58 3.30
CA LEU A 7 11.09 5.65 3.60
C LEU A 7 10.81 6.86 2.69
N VAL A 8 10.31 7.94 3.27
CA VAL A 8 10.19 9.25 2.61
C VAL A 8 11.59 9.88 2.52
N VAL A 9 12.06 10.09 1.28
CA VAL A 9 13.32 10.80 1.01
C VAL A 9 13.08 12.30 1.13
N VAL A 10 13.52 12.90 2.23
CA VAL A 10 13.70 14.36 2.34
C VAL A 10 15.11 14.71 1.84
N THR A 11 15.17 15.46 0.76
CA THR A 11 16.42 16.06 0.26
C THR A 11 16.93 17.12 1.24
N GLY A 12 18.10 16.88 1.83
CA GLY A 12 18.83 17.82 2.67
C GLY A 12 20.34 17.66 2.50
N CYS A 13 21.02 18.78 2.29
CA CYS A 13 22.40 18.92 1.84
C CYS A 13 23.45 18.68 2.96
N GLY A 14 24.62 18.13 2.61
CA GLY A 14 25.86 18.12 3.42
C GLY A 14 26.42 16.71 3.59
N GLY A 15 27.71 16.42 3.47
CA GLY A 15 28.92 17.21 3.33
C GLY A 15 30.10 16.23 3.28
N ASP A 16 31.18 16.67 2.65
CA ASP A 16 32.46 15.97 2.58
C ASP A 16 33.11 15.75 3.97
N SER A 17 34.03 14.77 3.98
CA SER A 17 35.20 14.60 4.87
C SER A 17 35.15 13.65 6.09
N VAL A 18 35.49 12.38 5.80
CA VAL A 18 36.64 11.59 6.31
C VAL A 18 37.27 11.93 7.67
N ASP A 19 37.26 10.98 8.61
CA ASP A 19 38.42 10.49 9.42
C ASP A 19 38.01 9.17 10.13
N ARG A 20 38.48 7.97 9.76
CA ARG A 20 39.70 7.23 10.20
C ARG A 20 40.00 7.21 11.71
N SER A 21 39.87 6.03 12.34
CA SER A 21 40.97 5.17 12.86
C SER A 21 40.43 4.15 13.89
N ASP A 22 40.65 2.85 13.64
CA ASP A 22 41.38 1.86 14.50
C ASP A 22 40.75 1.56 15.88
N SER A 23 40.70 0.34 16.45
CA SER A 23 41.14 -1.01 16.08
C SER A 23 40.83 -1.99 17.24
N SER A 24 40.56 -3.26 16.91
CA SER A 24 41.02 -4.51 17.59
C SER A 24 40.46 -5.01 18.94
N GLY A 25 40.14 -6.33 18.93
CA GLY A 25 40.26 -7.34 20.02
C GLY A 25 39.11 -7.36 21.03
N GLY A 26 38.31 -8.41 21.23
CA GLY A 26 38.60 -9.84 21.27
C GLY A 26 38.83 -10.27 22.72
N ASP A 27 37.85 -10.92 23.35
CA ASP A 27 38.02 -12.12 24.19
C ASP A 27 36.66 -12.59 24.75
N ALA A 28 36.45 -13.90 24.66
CA ALA A 28 35.39 -14.65 25.30
C ALA A 28 35.80 -14.98 26.73
N ASP A 29 34.84 -15.20 27.64
CA ASP A 29 34.91 -16.29 28.61
C ASP A 29 33.52 -16.53 29.22
N ALA A 30 33.17 -17.81 29.28
CA ALA A 30 32.07 -18.35 30.06
C ALA A 30 32.50 -18.44 31.52
N ASP A 31 31.55 -18.47 32.46
CA ASP A 31 31.52 -19.49 33.50
C ASP A 31 30.20 -19.46 34.28
N SER A 32 29.70 -20.66 34.53
CA SER A 32 28.69 -20.99 35.53
C SER A 32 29.21 -20.72 36.94
N ASP A 33 28.33 -20.58 37.92
CA ASP A 33 28.29 -21.54 39.03
C ASP A 33 27.10 -21.31 39.97
N SER A 34 26.54 -22.44 40.38
CA SER A 34 25.67 -22.63 41.53
C SER A 34 26.45 -22.43 42.82
N ASP A 35 25.77 -22.14 43.94
CA ASP A 35 25.74 -23.04 45.09
C ASP A 35 24.90 -22.46 46.23
N ALA A 36 24.13 -23.37 46.85
CA ALA A 36 23.46 -23.20 48.13
C ALA A 36 24.48 -23.41 49.27
N ASP A 37 24.24 -22.85 50.46
CA ASP A 37 24.38 -23.59 51.72
C ASP A 37 23.88 -22.78 52.95
N SER A 38 23.53 -23.55 53.96
CA SER A 38 22.85 -23.28 55.23
C SER A 38 23.81 -23.04 56.42
N ASP A 39 23.20 -22.79 57.61
CA ASP A 39 23.70 -23.00 58.99
C ASP A 39 23.82 -21.66 59.79
N ALA A 40 23.17 -21.39 60.95
CA ALA A 40 22.89 -22.07 62.23
C ALA A 40 23.82 -21.62 63.39
N ASP A 41 23.18 -21.27 64.54
CA ASP A 41 23.69 -21.24 65.95
C ASP A 41 24.68 -20.09 66.36
N ALA A 42 24.78 -19.56 67.60
CA ALA A 42 24.18 -19.79 68.93
C ALA A 42 24.59 -18.65 69.92
N ASP A 43 23.88 -18.57 71.05
CA ASP A 43 24.18 -17.78 72.27
C ASP A 43 25.52 -18.13 72.96
N SER A 44 26.09 -17.17 73.70
CA SER A 44 26.94 -17.48 74.87
C SER A 44 27.11 -16.30 75.85
N ASP A 45 26.60 -16.48 77.07
CA ASP A 45 26.93 -15.71 78.28
C ASP A 45 28.36 -15.98 78.78
N SER A 46 28.96 -15.00 79.49
CA SER A 46 30.04 -15.26 80.45
C SER A 46 30.16 -14.17 81.53
N ASP A 47 29.93 -14.56 82.78
CA ASP A 47 30.12 -13.82 84.05
C ASP A 47 31.59 -13.51 84.41
N SER A 48 31.81 -12.42 85.18
CA SER A 48 32.82 -12.24 86.26
C SER A 48 32.67 -10.81 86.85
N ASP A 49 32.77 -10.44 88.13
CA ASP A 49 33.19 -11.04 89.40
C ASP A 49 32.58 -10.22 90.57
N ALA A 50 32.59 -10.82 91.77
CA ALA A 50 32.15 -10.26 93.05
C ALA A 50 33.20 -9.32 93.71
N ASP A 51 32.76 -8.33 94.53
CA ASP A 51 33.15 -8.20 95.95
C ASP A 51 32.65 -6.92 96.68
N THR A 52 31.96 -7.15 97.80
CA THR A 52 31.99 -6.50 99.15
C THR A 52 31.75 -4.99 99.38
N ASP A 53 30.58 -4.71 100.01
CA ASP A 53 30.33 -3.95 101.27
C ASP A 53 31.06 -2.62 101.55
N THR A 54 30.29 -1.52 101.54
CA THR A 54 30.20 -0.63 102.72
C THR A 54 28.83 0.02 102.81
N ASP A 55 28.13 -0.38 103.87
CA ASP A 55 26.90 0.15 104.46
C ASP A 55 26.96 1.67 104.81
N THR A 56 25.99 2.44 104.30
CA THR A 56 25.50 3.68 104.96
C THR A 56 24.04 3.94 104.57
N ASP A 57 23.14 3.54 105.47
CA ASP A 57 21.74 3.97 105.52
C ASP A 57 21.60 5.49 105.71
N ILE A 58 20.97 6.19 104.76
CA ILE A 58 20.16 7.40 105.02
C ILE A 58 18.94 7.38 104.10
N ASP A 59 17.77 7.30 104.74
CA ASP A 59 16.43 7.38 104.17
C ASP A 59 16.13 8.78 103.60
N ALA A 60 15.55 8.85 102.39
CA ALA A 60 14.38 9.68 102.02
C ALA A 60 14.31 9.97 100.50
N ASP A 61 13.31 9.38 99.84
CA ASP A 61 12.55 9.85 98.67
C ASP A 61 13.17 10.94 97.76
N THR A 62 13.51 10.55 96.51
CA THR A 62 13.18 11.33 95.29
C THR A 62 13.33 10.48 94.03
N ASP A 63 12.18 10.26 93.36
CA ASP A 63 12.00 10.31 91.91
C ASP A 63 12.91 9.46 90.99
N THR A 64 12.48 8.24 90.64
CA THR A 64 12.89 7.61 89.39
C THR A 64 12.11 8.24 88.24
N GLY A 65 12.44 9.48 87.91
CA GLY A 65 12.18 10.04 86.58
C GLY A 65 13.27 9.52 85.66
N ALA A 66 12.89 8.81 84.59
CA ALA A 66 13.80 8.65 83.46
C ALA A 66 14.24 10.05 83.03
N VAL A 67 15.54 10.31 83.04
CA VAL A 67 16.07 11.57 82.50
C VAL A 67 15.92 11.43 81.00
N CYS A 68 15.09 12.27 80.39
CA CYS A 68 15.07 12.42 78.94
C CYS A 68 16.46 12.89 78.48
N ILE A 69 17.10 12.12 77.61
CA ILE A 69 18.36 12.51 76.97
C ILE A 69 18.02 12.95 75.55
N ASP A 70 17.78 14.25 75.41
CA ASP A 70 17.55 14.95 74.15
C ASP A 70 18.91 15.51 73.68
N ALA A 71 19.56 14.81 72.75
CA ALA A 71 20.96 15.05 72.39
C ALA A 71 21.13 16.12 71.30
N ASP A 72 20.13 16.34 70.46
CA ASP A 72 20.12 17.36 69.41
C ASP A 72 19.20 18.56 69.68
N GLY A 73 18.34 18.47 70.70
CA GLY A 73 17.57 19.57 71.27
C GLY A 73 16.18 19.77 70.67
N ASP A 74 15.59 18.77 69.99
CA ASP A 74 14.28 18.88 69.37
C ASP A 74 13.10 18.49 70.27
N GLY A 75 13.40 17.91 71.43
CA GLY A 75 12.44 17.53 72.46
C GLY A 75 12.02 16.06 72.45
N ALA A 76 12.56 15.24 71.53
CA ALA A 76 12.52 13.78 71.57
C ALA A 76 13.86 13.22 72.10
N GLY A 77 13.92 11.91 72.36
CA GLY A 77 15.19 11.26 72.72
C GLY A 77 15.06 9.97 73.53
N GLU A 78 16.19 9.30 73.80
CA GLU A 78 16.21 8.08 74.62
C GLU A 78 15.59 8.33 76.02
N GLY A 79 14.53 7.58 76.34
CA GLY A 79 13.82 7.68 77.62
C GLY A 79 12.78 8.80 77.73
N CYS A 80 12.51 9.52 76.63
CA CYS A 80 11.37 10.44 76.48
C CYS A 80 10.03 9.70 76.37
N VAL A 81 8.91 10.45 76.46
CA VAL A 81 7.55 9.88 76.32
C VAL A 81 7.32 9.38 74.89
N GLU A 82 7.86 10.08 73.90
CA GLU A 82 7.92 9.65 72.51
C GLU A 82 9.41 9.39 72.16
N PRO A 83 9.77 8.19 71.67
CA PRO A 83 11.14 7.84 71.33
C PRO A 83 11.58 8.47 70.01
N ASP A 84 12.85 8.86 69.94
CA ASP A 84 13.50 9.43 68.77
C ASP A 84 14.12 8.32 67.90
N CYS A 85 14.00 8.45 66.58
CA CYS A 85 14.58 7.51 65.62
C CYS A 85 16.03 7.88 65.23
N ASP A 86 16.48 9.11 65.43
CA ASP A 86 17.87 9.55 65.27
C ASP A 86 18.25 10.66 66.26
N ASP A 87 18.68 10.27 67.49
CA ASP A 87 19.09 11.17 68.60
C ASP A 87 20.22 12.19 68.24
N ALA A 88 20.74 12.20 67.02
CA ALA A 88 21.78 13.12 66.56
C ALA A 88 21.30 14.10 65.47
N ASP A 89 20.07 13.97 64.97
CA ASP A 89 19.50 14.79 63.90
C ASP A 89 18.15 15.41 64.30
N PRO A 90 18.11 16.72 64.63
CA PRO A 90 16.90 17.38 65.13
C PRO A 90 15.82 17.58 64.05
N SER A 91 16.03 17.06 62.85
CA SER A 91 15.03 16.97 61.79
C SER A 91 14.35 15.61 61.70
N ARG A 92 14.72 14.66 62.56
CA ARG A 92 14.21 13.29 62.59
C ARG A 92 13.67 12.95 63.96
N SER A 93 12.41 13.28 64.21
CA SER A 93 11.77 13.01 65.50
C SER A 93 10.25 12.98 65.39
N PRO A 94 9.54 12.44 66.40
CA PRO A 94 8.07 12.47 66.54
C PRO A 94 7.35 13.81 66.31
N PHE A 95 8.10 14.91 66.21
CA PHE A 95 7.59 16.25 66.02
C PHE A 95 8.07 16.91 64.73
N ALA A 96 8.93 16.24 63.97
CA ALA A 96 9.36 16.67 62.65
C ALA A 96 8.17 16.61 61.68
N SER A 97 8.36 17.21 60.52
CA SER A 97 7.43 17.08 59.41
C SER A 97 8.16 16.33 58.31
N GLU A 98 7.50 15.33 57.74
CA GLU A 98 8.03 14.56 56.62
C GLU A 98 8.59 15.47 55.51
N VAL A 99 9.74 15.09 54.97
CA VAL A 99 10.37 15.70 53.81
C VAL A 99 10.78 14.59 52.85
N CYS A 100 10.27 14.62 51.62
CA CYS A 100 10.56 13.65 50.54
C CYS A 100 12.07 13.37 50.37
N ASN A 101 12.60 12.39 51.13
CA ASN A 101 14.03 12.13 51.25
C ASN A 101 14.35 10.64 51.46
N GLU A 102 13.34 9.77 51.38
CA GLU A 102 13.40 8.31 51.63
C GLU A 102 13.72 7.93 53.08
N VAL A 103 13.38 8.79 54.04
CA VAL A 103 13.61 8.61 55.47
C VAL A 103 12.31 8.93 56.22
N ASP A 104 12.03 8.12 57.24
CA ASP A 104 11.04 8.40 58.29
C ASP A 104 11.54 9.57 59.14
N ASP A 105 11.10 10.80 58.83
CA ASP A 105 11.52 12.01 59.55
C ASP A 105 10.69 12.18 60.82
N ASP A 106 9.44 11.71 60.86
CA ASP A 106 8.55 11.85 62.01
C ASP A 106 8.51 10.64 62.97
N CYS A 107 9.32 9.61 62.70
CA CYS A 107 9.50 8.41 63.50
C CYS A 107 8.20 7.64 63.78
N ASP A 108 7.17 7.73 62.93
CA ASP A 108 5.92 6.99 63.09
C ASP A 108 5.98 5.55 62.53
N GLY A 109 7.04 5.25 61.79
CA GLY A 109 7.35 3.94 61.21
C GLY A 109 6.92 3.75 59.75
N GLU A 110 6.28 4.75 59.15
CA GLU A 110 6.15 4.87 57.70
C GLU A 110 7.28 5.79 57.16
N VAL A 111 7.43 5.90 55.83
CA VAL A 111 8.49 6.74 55.22
C VAL A 111 7.80 7.64 54.20
N ASP A 112 8.07 8.95 54.27
CA ASP A 112 7.58 9.94 53.31
C ASP A 112 6.04 10.00 53.20
N GLU A 113 5.33 9.71 54.30
CA GLU A 113 3.87 9.79 54.40
C GLU A 113 3.37 11.22 54.65
N ASP A 114 2.07 11.44 54.47
CA ASP A 114 1.41 12.75 54.62
C ASP A 114 2.04 13.93 53.82
N LEU A 115 2.95 13.62 52.89
CA LEU A 115 3.58 14.53 51.95
C LEU A 115 2.66 14.89 50.79
N ILE A 116 2.78 16.15 50.34
CA ILE A 116 2.32 16.53 49.00
C ILE A 116 3.45 16.21 48.03
N VAL A 117 3.49 14.94 47.59
CA VAL A 117 4.42 14.46 46.57
C VAL A 117 4.07 15.02 45.18
N PRO A 118 5.03 15.56 44.40
CA PRO A 118 4.77 15.99 43.04
C PRO A 118 4.38 14.82 42.12
N THR A 119 3.60 15.14 41.10
CA THR A 119 3.37 14.24 39.96
C THR A 119 4.28 14.68 38.82
N TRP A 120 5.01 13.73 38.26
CA TRP A 120 5.92 13.91 37.12
C TRP A 120 5.38 13.17 35.90
N SER A 121 5.88 13.54 34.72
CA SER A 121 5.60 12.83 33.47
C SER A 121 6.91 12.20 33.00
N VAL A 122 6.93 10.87 32.93
CA VAL A 122 8.08 10.09 32.48
C VAL A 122 7.82 9.66 31.06
N ASP A 123 8.76 9.93 30.16
CA ASP A 123 8.69 9.60 28.73
C ASP A 123 9.62 8.41 28.44
N LEU A 124 9.02 7.21 28.38
CA LEU A 124 9.80 5.97 28.22
C LEU A 124 10.19 5.69 26.76
N ASP A 125 9.47 6.24 25.78
CA ASP A 125 9.70 5.94 24.36
C ASP A 125 10.32 7.08 23.53
N GLY A 126 10.43 8.26 24.12
CA GLY A 126 11.15 9.43 23.62
C GLY A 126 10.35 10.31 22.66
N ASP A 127 9.02 10.31 22.71
CA ASP A 127 8.18 11.13 21.84
C ASP A 127 7.85 12.54 22.38
N GLY A 128 8.24 12.81 23.63
CA GLY A 128 8.06 14.08 24.31
C GLY A 128 6.78 14.18 25.16
N TYR A 129 5.99 13.12 25.22
CA TYR A 129 4.89 12.94 26.16
C TYR A 129 5.21 11.81 27.14
N GLY A 130 4.62 11.87 28.33
CA GLY A 130 4.90 10.89 29.35
C GLY A 130 3.70 10.49 30.20
N ALA A 131 3.78 9.29 30.77
CA ALA A 131 2.81 8.80 31.74
C ALA A 131 3.00 9.49 33.10
N GLU A 132 1.89 9.76 33.80
CA GLU A 132 1.94 10.36 35.13
C GLU A 132 2.48 9.37 36.18
N VAL A 133 3.58 9.76 36.85
CA VAL A 133 4.16 9.04 37.97
C VAL A 133 4.23 9.93 39.20
N VAL A 134 4.04 9.34 40.38
CA VAL A 134 4.18 10.06 41.66
C VAL A 134 5.54 9.69 42.25
N ALA A 135 6.41 10.67 42.42
CA ALA A 135 7.76 10.47 42.94
C ALA A 135 8.28 11.74 43.63
N CYS A 136 9.23 11.59 44.55
CA CYS A 136 9.89 12.72 45.21
C CYS A 136 10.67 13.59 44.24
N ASP A 137 11.43 12.93 43.35
CA ASP A 137 12.24 13.57 42.31
C ASP A 137 11.75 13.14 40.93
N ASP A 138 11.97 14.02 39.96
CA ASP A 138 11.70 13.76 38.54
C ASP A 138 12.62 12.63 38.03
N PRO A 139 12.07 11.45 37.67
CA PRO A 139 12.88 10.30 37.28
C PRO A 139 13.78 10.56 36.05
N ASP A 140 13.35 11.48 35.17
CA ASP A 140 14.08 11.83 33.93
C ASP A 140 14.84 13.17 34.05
N GLY A 141 14.76 13.82 35.20
CA GLY A 141 15.30 15.15 35.43
C GLY A 141 14.37 16.25 34.89
N PRO A 142 14.62 17.52 35.24
CA PRO A 142 13.58 18.55 35.25
C PRO A 142 12.88 18.79 33.90
N GLY A 143 11.68 18.21 33.78
CA GLY A 143 10.46 18.76 33.18
C GLY A 143 10.48 19.28 31.75
N SER A 144 10.96 18.49 30.77
CA SER A 144 10.67 18.76 29.34
C SER A 144 9.40 18.11 28.82
N GLU A 145 8.89 17.07 29.48
CA GLU A 145 7.88 16.18 28.90
C GLU A 145 6.45 16.62 29.21
N LEU A 146 5.57 16.43 28.22
CA LEU A 146 4.17 16.82 28.31
C LEU A 146 3.34 15.66 28.92
N PRO A 147 2.40 15.92 29.83
CA PRO A 147 1.55 14.86 30.37
C PRO A 147 0.53 14.37 29.34
N GLY A 148 0.03 13.15 29.55
CA GLY A 148 -1.16 12.66 28.86
C GLY A 148 -0.91 11.53 27.85
N ASP A 149 0.27 10.92 27.91
CA ASP A 149 0.55 9.70 27.16
C ASP A 149 -0.32 8.54 27.66
N CYS A 150 -1.02 7.89 26.73
CA CYS A 150 -1.91 6.76 26.99
C CYS A 150 -1.22 5.39 26.79
N ASP A 151 -0.06 5.33 26.14
CA ASP A 151 0.80 4.16 26.01
C ASP A 151 2.29 4.57 25.83
N ASP A 152 2.91 4.95 26.95
CA ASP A 152 4.30 5.43 27.14
C ASP A 152 5.42 4.46 26.64
N ALA A 153 5.05 3.34 26.01
CA ALA A 153 5.98 2.40 25.40
C ALA A 153 5.92 2.38 23.87
N ASP A 154 5.06 3.18 23.25
CA ASP A 154 4.88 3.29 21.79
C ASP A 154 4.84 4.76 21.34
N PRO A 155 5.90 5.26 20.66
CA PRO A 155 6.09 6.70 20.36
C PRO A 155 5.16 7.22 19.25
N ARG A 156 4.08 6.49 18.98
CA ARG A 156 3.01 6.80 18.04
C ARG A 156 1.71 7.07 18.79
N ARG A 157 1.69 6.96 20.12
CA ARG A 157 0.49 6.98 20.96
C ARG A 157 0.58 8.08 21.99
N HIS A 158 0.41 9.29 21.52
CA HIS A 158 0.59 10.47 22.33
C HIS A 158 -0.40 11.55 21.94
N PRO A 159 -0.65 12.53 22.82
CA PRO A 159 -1.50 13.67 22.49
C PRO A 159 -1.14 14.32 21.15
N GLY A 160 -2.12 14.34 20.25
CA GLY A 160 -1.98 14.92 18.91
C GLY A 160 -1.26 14.04 17.89
N ALA A 161 -1.04 12.75 18.17
CA ALA A 161 -0.66 11.78 17.16
C ALA A 161 -1.74 11.65 16.07
N THR A 162 -1.40 11.00 14.96
CA THR A 162 -2.35 10.77 13.87
C THR A 162 -3.05 9.44 14.07
N GLU A 163 -4.37 9.48 14.25
CA GLU A 163 -5.24 8.32 14.33
C GLU A 163 -5.05 7.33 13.18
N THR A 164 -4.80 6.07 13.53
CA THR A 164 -4.86 4.92 12.62
C THR A 164 -6.11 4.09 12.88
N CYS A 165 -6.73 3.56 11.82
CA CYS A 165 -7.95 2.76 11.99
C CYS A 165 -7.66 1.32 12.47
N ASP A 166 -6.96 1.19 13.60
CA ASP A 166 -6.61 -0.08 14.23
C ASP A 166 -7.43 -0.37 15.51
N GLY A 167 -8.32 0.55 15.87
CA GLY A 167 -9.20 0.47 17.04
C GLY A 167 -8.52 0.80 18.36
N ILE A 168 -7.29 1.34 18.32
CA ILE A 168 -6.54 1.87 19.45
C ILE A 168 -6.60 3.40 19.40
N ASP A 169 -6.45 4.03 20.55
CA ASP A 169 -6.48 5.49 20.71
C ASP A 169 -5.03 5.95 20.54
N ASP A 170 -4.70 6.52 19.38
CA ASP A 170 -3.34 6.97 19.08
C ASP A 170 -3.13 8.41 19.55
N ASP A 171 -4.17 9.26 19.53
CA ASP A 171 -4.08 10.68 19.89
C ASP A 171 -4.42 11.01 21.35
N CYS A 172 -4.74 9.98 22.14
CA CYS A 172 -5.06 10.02 23.57
C CYS A 172 -6.21 11.00 23.91
N LEU A 173 -7.10 11.29 22.96
CA LEU A 173 -8.22 12.20 23.18
C LEU A 173 -9.38 11.53 23.95
N PRO A 174 -10.08 12.26 24.85
CA PRO A 174 -11.27 11.71 25.51
C PRO A 174 -12.39 11.42 24.49
N GLY A 175 -12.61 10.14 24.19
CA GLY A 175 -13.59 9.75 23.17
C GLY A 175 -13.56 8.27 22.85
N PRO A 176 -14.31 7.83 21.81
CA PRO A 176 -13.96 6.56 21.16
C PRO A 176 -12.54 6.67 20.59
N PRO A 177 -11.77 5.55 20.58
CA PRO A 177 -10.38 5.54 20.11
C PRO A 177 -10.22 6.19 18.74
N GLU A 178 -11.09 5.80 17.81
CA GLU A 178 -11.07 6.33 16.46
C GLU A 178 -12.42 6.99 16.10
N THR A 179 -12.39 7.90 15.14
CA THR A 179 -13.62 8.46 14.57
C THR A 179 -14.24 7.50 13.54
N THR A 180 -15.37 6.89 13.91
CA THR A 180 -15.96 5.78 13.16
C THR A 180 -17.26 6.13 12.43
N VAL A 181 -17.50 5.38 11.35
CA VAL A 181 -18.79 5.23 10.68
C VAL A 181 -19.21 3.75 10.72
N PRO A 182 -20.37 3.40 11.32
CA PRO A 182 -21.21 4.24 12.15
C PRO A 182 -20.61 4.40 13.55
N GLY A 183 -20.76 5.57 14.14
CA GLY A 183 -20.31 5.84 15.50
C GLY A 183 -20.27 7.33 15.76
N THR A 184 -19.09 7.93 15.59
CA THR A 184 -18.90 9.39 15.61
C THR A 184 -19.80 10.07 14.57
N TRP A 185 -19.84 9.51 13.37
CA TRP A 185 -20.74 9.96 12.31
C TRP A 185 -21.73 8.86 11.92
N SER A 186 -22.93 9.29 11.54
CA SER A 186 -23.99 8.37 11.10
C SER A 186 -23.89 7.94 9.63
N THR A 187 -23.09 8.65 8.82
CA THR A 187 -22.88 8.40 7.38
C THR A 187 -21.44 8.69 7.00
N VAL A 188 -20.95 8.11 5.91
CA VAL A 188 -19.60 8.39 5.40
C VAL A 188 -19.49 9.85 4.98
N GLN A 189 -20.52 10.41 4.32
CA GLN A 189 -20.52 11.83 3.94
C GLN A 189 -20.31 12.77 5.15
N ALA A 190 -20.92 12.47 6.29
CA ALA A 190 -20.79 13.33 7.47
C ALA A 190 -19.36 13.33 8.02
N GLY A 191 -18.65 12.19 7.94
CA GLY A 191 -17.23 12.13 8.29
C GLY A 191 -16.35 12.88 7.29
N VAL A 192 -16.64 12.75 5.99
CA VAL A 192 -15.93 13.50 4.94
C VAL A 192 -16.09 15.01 5.09
N ASP A 193 -17.29 15.48 5.42
CA ASP A 193 -17.57 16.91 5.61
C ASP A 193 -16.82 17.48 6.82
N ASP A 194 -16.67 16.70 7.88
CA ASP A 194 -15.99 17.09 9.12
C ASP A 194 -14.46 17.09 8.95
N MET A 195 -13.93 16.11 8.20
CA MET A 195 -12.49 15.92 7.97
C MET A 195 -11.94 16.64 6.73
N ALA A 196 -12.69 17.56 6.11
CA ALA A 196 -12.33 18.22 4.85
C ALA A 196 -11.04 19.09 4.87
N GLY A 197 -10.34 19.18 6.02
CA GLY A 197 -9.06 19.85 6.20
C GLY A 197 -7.84 18.93 6.28
N GLY A 198 -8.00 17.63 6.00
CA GLY A 198 -7.03 16.58 6.28
C GLY A 198 -7.43 15.81 7.52
N GLY A 199 -7.59 14.49 7.38
CA GLY A 199 -8.00 13.58 8.45
C GLY A 199 -8.36 12.20 7.91
N VAL A 200 -8.65 11.27 8.83
CA VAL A 200 -9.00 9.88 8.51
C VAL A 200 -10.45 9.61 8.93
N VAL A 201 -11.22 8.96 8.05
CA VAL A 201 -12.57 8.47 8.34
C VAL A 201 -12.52 6.94 8.36
N CYS A 202 -12.66 6.35 9.55
CA CYS A 202 -12.66 4.90 9.74
C CYS A 202 -14.07 4.34 9.49
N ILE A 203 -14.22 3.46 8.51
CA ILE A 203 -15.51 2.93 8.07
C ILE A 203 -15.59 1.44 8.46
N ALA A 204 -16.39 1.16 9.48
CA ALA A 204 -16.59 -0.19 9.99
C ALA A 204 -17.17 -1.12 8.91
N PRO A 205 -17.00 -2.45 9.05
CA PRO A 205 -17.61 -3.43 8.15
C PRO A 205 -19.12 -3.21 7.99
N GLY A 206 -19.60 -3.16 6.75
CA GLY A 206 -21.01 -2.89 6.46
C GLY A 206 -21.25 -2.41 5.04
N THR A 207 -22.52 -2.24 4.69
CA THR A 207 -22.95 -1.63 3.43
C THR A 207 -23.63 -0.31 3.71
N TYR A 208 -23.05 0.76 3.16
CA TYR A 208 -23.49 2.13 3.33
C TYR A 208 -24.11 2.59 2.00
N VAL A 209 -25.43 2.75 1.97
CA VAL A 209 -26.13 3.20 0.76
C VAL A 209 -26.10 4.73 0.72
N GLU A 210 -25.13 5.30 0.02
CA GLU A 210 -24.91 6.74 -0.10
C GLU A 210 -24.07 7.11 -1.34
N ASN A 211 -24.10 8.39 -1.70
CA ASN A 211 -23.21 8.98 -2.69
C ASN A 211 -22.32 9.99 -1.97
N VAL A 212 -21.01 9.75 -1.98
CA VAL A 212 -20.02 10.52 -1.22
C VAL A 212 -19.34 11.57 -2.11
N VAL A 213 -19.32 12.81 -1.66
CA VAL A 213 -18.65 13.94 -2.31
C VAL A 213 -17.47 14.39 -1.47
N VAL A 214 -16.27 14.30 -2.02
CA VAL A 214 -15.01 14.71 -1.42
C VAL A 214 -14.59 16.04 -2.01
N SER A 215 -14.58 17.10 -1.20
CA SER A 215 -14.23 18.47 -1.61
C SER A 215 -12.98 19.02 -0.92
N GLY A 216 -12.38 18.24 -0.02
CA GLY A 216 -11.15 18.55 0.71
C GLY A 216 -10.34 17.29 0.96
N ASP A 217 -9.14 17.43 1.49
CA ASP A 217 -8.21 16.31 1.66
C ASP A 217 -8.72 15.35 2.74
N VAL A 218 -8.84 14.06 2.41
CA VAL A 218 -9.36 13.05 3.34
C VAL A 218 -8.82 11.65 3.02
N ALA A 219 -8.65 10.85 4.06
CA ALA A 219 -8.43 9.41 3.95
C ALA A 219 -9.70 8.64 4.37
N LEU A 220 -10.15 7.71 3.52
CA LEU A 220 -11.25 6.79 3.81
C LEU A 220 -10.69 5.39 4.02
N VAL A 221 -10.83 4.83 5.20
CA VAL A 221 -10.23 3.53 5.53
C VAL A 221 -11.33 2.58 5.98
N GLY A 222 -11.56 1.55 5.18
CA GLY A 222 -12.45 0.44 5.50
C GLY A 222 -11.70 -0.75 6.11
N ALA A 223 -12.45 -1.71 6.63
CA ALA A 223 -11.91 -2.95 7.18
C ALA A 223 -11.44 -3.97 6.11
N GLY A 224 -11.57 -3.63 4.82
CA GLY A 224 -11.22 -4.48 3.68
C GLY A 224 -12.28 -4.42 2.58
N SER A 225 -11.84 -4.53 1.32
CA SER A 225 -12.72 -4.37 0.15
C SER A 225 -13.87 -5.39 0.07
N GLY A 226 -13.71 -6.56 0.71
CA GLY A 226 -14.75 -7.58 0.80
C GLY A 226 -15.77 -7.36 1.92
N THR A 227 -15.58 -6.37 2.79
CA THR A 227 -16.37 -6.18 4.02
C THR A 227 -16.96 -4.79 4.20
N THR A 228 -16.32 -3.76 3.65
CA THR A 228 -16.79 -2.37 3.75
C THR A 228 -17.19 -1.86 2.36
N VAL A 229 -18.48 -1.63 2.16
CA VAL A 229 -19.08 -1.32 0.86
C VAL A 229 -19.80 0.03 0.92
N ILE A 230 -19.47 0.94 0.00
CA ILE A 230 -20.27 2.14 -0.29
C ILE A 230 -21.07 1.84 -1.56
N ASP A 231 -22.39 1.88 -1.45
CA ASP A 231 -23.35 1.56 -2.51
C ASP A 231 -24.10 2.82 -2.95
N GLY A 232 -23.96 3.21 -4.21
CA GLY A 232 -24.67 4.36 -4.81
C GLY A 232 -26.18 4.16 -4.95
N GLY A 233 -26.72 2.97 -4.62
CA GLY A 233 -28.15 2.70 -4.58
C GLY A 233 -28.83 2.67 -5.96
N GLY A 234 -28.05 2.49 -7.03
CA GLY A 234 -28.52 2.54 -8.41
C GLY A 234 -28.71 3.97 -8.94
N ALA A 235 -28.10 4.98 -8.32
CA ALA A 235 -28.23 6.37 -8.73
C ALA A 235 -26.93 7.16 -8.53
N GLY A 236 -26.64 8.08 -9.45
CA GLY A 236 -25.52 9.00 -9.29
C GLY A 236 -24.17 8.29 -9.27
N ARG A 237 -23.19 8.93 -8.63
CA ARG A 237 -21.80 8.42 -8.54
C ARG A 237 -21.55 7.96 -7.11
N VAL A 238 -20.86 6.85 -6.92
CA VAL A 238 -20.59 6.35 -5.56
C VAL A 238 -19.66 7.31 -4.82
N VAL A 239 -18.54 7.68 -5.47
CA VAL A 239 -17.58 8.65 -4.94
C VAL A 239 -17.28 9.73 -5.99
N GLU A 240 -17.36 10.99 -5.58
CA GLU A 240 -17.13 12.15 -6.42
C GLU A 240 -16.09 13.10 -5.80
N LEU A 241 -14.94 13.26 -6.46
CA LEU A 241 -13.90 14.22 -6.06
C LEU A 241 -14.06 15.55 -6.80
N ARG A 242 -14.00 16.64 -6.04
CA ARG A 242 -14.13 18.02 -6.53
C ARG A 242 -13.03 18.92 -5.99
N GLY A 243 -12.86 20.07 -6.63
CA GLY A 243 -12.03 21.16 -6.09
C GLY A 243 -10.53 20.88 -5.99
N GLY A 244 -10.01 19.84 -6.66
CA GLY A 244 -8.59 19.47 -6.59
C GLY A 244 -8.19 18.77 -5.30
N ALA A 245 -9.15 18.14 -4.60
CA ALA A 245 -8.92 17.42 -3.36
C ALA A 245 -7.98 16.21 -3.50
N THR A 246 -7.36 15.84 -2.38
CA THR A 246 -6.61 14.59 -2.22
C THR A 246 -7.49 13.52 -1.57
N LEU A 247 -7.64 12.36 -2.22
CA LEU A 247 -8.29 11.19 -1.63
C LEU A 247 -7.29 10.06 -1.45
N THR A 248 -7.18 9.54 -0.23
CA THR A 248 -6.63 8.20 0.02
C THR A 248 -7.79 7.28 0.38
N ALA A 249 -7.91 6.14 -0.29
CA ALA A 249 -8.94 5.15 0.03
C ALA A 249 -8.32 3.77 0.20
N ILE A 250 -8.60 3.12 1.33
CA ILE A 250 -7.99 1.84 1.71
C ILE A 250 -9.06 0.84 2.10
N GLY A 251 -9.07 -0.37 1.52
CA GLY A 251 -9.90 -1.47 1.99
C GLY A 251 -11.40 -1.23 1.82
N LEU A 252 -11.83 -0.77 0.64
CA LEU A 252 -13.22 -0.36 0.36
C LEU A 252 -13.75 -1.00 -0.93
N SER A 253 -15.06 -1.16 -1.01
CA SER A 253 -15.78 -1.50 -2.24
C SER A 253 -16.75 -0.39 -2.62
N TRP A 254 -16.77 -0.01 -3.89
CA TRP A 254 -17.66 1.01 -4.45
C TRP A 254 -18.52 0.41 -5.55
N THR A 255 -19.83 0.39 -5.32
CA THR A 255 -20.79 -0.30 -6.17
C THR A 255 -22.11 0.43 -6.34
N GLY A 256 -22.96 -0.03 -7.26
CA GLY A 256 -24.31 0.48 -7.42
C GLY A 256 -24.38 1.93 -7.95
N GLY A 257 -23.30 2.48 -8.48
CA GLY A 257 -23.31 3.75 -9.19
C GLY A 257 -24.12 3.65 -10.49
N LEU A 258 -24.81 4.74 -10.86
CA LEU A 258 -25.49 4.90 -12.15
C LEU A 258 -25.23 6.31 -12.71
N ALA A 259 -24.25 6.43 -13.58
CA ALA A 259 -23.87 7.69 -14.21
C ALA A 259 -23.26 7.49 -15.60
N SER A 260 -23.28 8.53 -16.43
CA SER A 260 -22.66 8.52 -17.76
C SER A 260 -21.12 8.52 -17.71
N GLN A 261 -20.55 9.08 -16.63
CA GLN A 261 -19.11 9.18 -16.44
C GLN A 261 -18.79 8.94 -14.97
N GLY A 262 -17.85 8.03 -14.69
CA GLY A 262 -17.38 7.75 -13.33
C GLY A 262 -18.50 7.34 -12.39
N ALA A 263 -19.29 6.34 -12.76
CA ALA A 263 -20.40 5.88 -11.92
C ALA A 263 -19.91 5.32 -10.59
N GLY A 264 -18.78 4.60 -10.56
CA GLY A 264 -18.08 4.28 -9.32
C GLY A 264 -17.34 5.50 -8.76
N LEU A 265 -16.27 5.92 -9.43
CA LEU A 265 -15.44 7.07 -9.05
C LEU A 265 -15.40 8.13 -10.16
N TRP A 266 -15.61 9.38 -9.81
CA TRP A 266 -15.35 10.51 -10.71
C TRP A 266 -14.43 11.54 -10.10
N VAL A 267 -13.38 11.89 -10.84
CA VAL A 267 -12.41 12.94 -10.48
C VAL A 267 -12.60 14.13 -11.41
N GLU A 268 -13.06 15.26 -10.86
CA GLU A 268 -13.37 16.47 -11.63
C GLU A 268 -12.13 17.17 -12.19
N ASP A 269 -11.15 17.40 -11.30
CA ASP A 269 -10.07 18.35 -11.50
C ASP A 269 -8.73 17.64 -11.77
N GLY A 270 -7.94 18.22 -12.67
CA GLY A 270 -6.58 17.75 -12.97
C GLY A 270 -5.54 18.08 -11.91
N GLY A 271 -5.88 18.88 -10.89
CA GLY A 271 -5.05 19.09 -9.69
C GLY A 271 -5.25 18.04 -8.60
N SER A 272 -6.24 17.15 -8.73
CA SER A 272 -6.56 16.15 -7.71
C SER A 272 -5.49 15.07 -7.61
N VAL A 273 -5.33 14.51 -6.41
CA VAL A 273 -4.45 13.36 -6.14
C VAL A 273 -5.31 12.23 -5.58
N VAL A 274 -5.21 11.04 -6.15
CA VAL A 274 -5.98 9.87 -5.69
C VAL A 274 -5.04 8.70 -5.47
N SER A 275 -5.11 8.09 -4.29
CA SER A 275 -4.43 6.83 -3.98
C SER A 275 -5.49 5.81 -3.54
N LEU A 276 -5.58 4.70 -4.27
CA LEU A 276 -6.48 3.60 -3.94
C LEU A 276 -5.65 2.36 -3.59
N GLN A 277 -5.88 1.78 -2.42
CA GLN A 277 -5.21 0.56 -1.95
C GLN A 277 -6.24 -0.48 -1.48
N ASP A 278 -6.23 -1.69 -2.05
CA ASP A 278 -7.30 -2.68 -1.79
C ASP A 278 -8.70 -2.06 -1.97
N VAL A 279 -8.93 -1.42 -3.13
CA VAL A 279 -10.24 -0.86 -3.47
C VAL A 279 -10.84 -1.60 -4.65
N GLN A 280 -12.09 -2.04 -4.52
CA GLN A 280 -12.83 -2.70 -5.60
C GLN A 280 -13.96 -1.80 -6.09
N VAL A 281 -13.87 -1.32 -7.33
CA VAL A 281 -14.90 -0.52 -8.01
C VAL A 281 -15.65 -1.43 -8.97
N HIS A 282 -16.86 -1.86 -8.58
CA HIS A 282 -17.54 -2.93 -9.28
C HIS A 282 -19.06 -2.79 -9.39
N ASP A 283 -19.65 -3.46 -10.39
CA ASP A 283 -21.10 -3.48 -10.65
C ASP A 283 -21.73 -2.08 -10.83
N ASN A 284 -20.94 -1.11 -11.29
CA ASN A 284 -21.44 0.23 -11.62
C ASN A 284 -21.97 0.26 -13.05
N ARG A 285 -22.94 1.14 -13.31
CA ARG A 285 -23.70 1.14 -14.57
C ARG A 285 -23.71 2.49 -15.27
N CYS A 286 -23.78 2.41 -16.59
CA CYS A 286 -24.13 3.52 -17.47
C CYS A 286 -25.19 3.06 -18.47
N GLU A 287 -26.36 3.70 -18.43
CA GLU A 287 -27.50 3.36 -19.30
C GLU A 287 -27.85 4.47 -20.31
N VAL A 288 -27.20 5.64 -20.17
CA VAL A 288 -27.40 6.81 -21.03
C VAL A 288 -26.05 7.36 -21.44
N GLY A 289 -25.76 7.26 -22.74
CA GLY A 289 -24.46 7.63 -23.30
C GLY A 289 -24.24 9.16 -23.41
N PRO A 290 -22.98 9.59 -23.59
CA PRO A 290 -21.77 8.77 -23.71
C PRO A 290 -21.40 8.08 -22.40
N CYS A 291 -20.94 6.83 -22.48
CA CYS A 291 -20.47 6.07 -21.31
C CYS A 291 -18.96 6.06 -21.29
N GLU A 292 -18.37 6.71 -20.30
CA GLU A 292 -16.92 6.76 -20.23
C GLU A 292 -16.43 6.57 -18.81
N GLY A 293 -15.56 5.59 -18.58
CA GLY A 293 -15.06 5.32 -17.23
C GLY A 293 -16.18 4.92 -16.29
N VAL A 294 -17.00 3.91 -16.64
CA VAL A 294 -18.16 3.53 -15.81
C VAL A 294 -17.72 3.16 -14.40
N GLY A 295 -16.66 2.34 -14.28
CA GLY A 295 -16.00 2.13 -13.01
C GLY A 295 -15.37 3.43 -12.50
N ALA A 296 -14.41 3.99 -13.25
CA ALA A 296 -13.81 5.27 -12.88
C ALA A 296 -13.48 6.20 -14.05
N TRP A 297 -13.74 7.49 -13.84
CA TRP A 297 -13.27 8.59 -14.67
C TRP A 297 -12.19 9.38 -13.93
N LEU A 298 -10.95 9.29 -14.40
CA LEU A 298 -9.76 9.70 -13.67
C LEU A 298 -9.08 10.93 -14.29
N ARG A 299 -8.69 11.86 -13.42
CA ARG A 299 -7.91 13.07 -13.72
C ARG A 299 -6.87 13.31 -12.64
N GLY A 300 -5.89 14.14 -12.95
CA GLY A 300 -4.81 14.51 -12.03
C GLY A 300 -3.75 13.43 -11.90
N THR A 301 -3.35 13.11 -10.67
CA THR A 301 -2.39 12.05 -10.38
C THR A 301 -3.12 10.93 -9.66
N VAL A 302 -3.07 9.71 -10.21
CA VAL A 302 -3.80 8.57 -9.66
C VAL A 302 -2.86 7.39 -9.51
N ASP A 303 -2.81 6.86 -8.30
CA ASP A 303 -2.07 5.65 -7.94
C ASP A 303 -3.04 4.56 -7.49
N LEU A 304 -2.86 3.35 -8.04
CA LEU A 304 -3.72 2.20 -7.81
C LEU A 304 -2.86 1.03 -7.36
N VAL A 305 -3.14 0.49 -6.18
CA VAL A 305 -2.38 -0.62 -5.61
C VAL A 305 -3.35 -1.69 -5.14
N ASP A 306 -3.15 -2.95 -5.55
CA ASP A 306 -3.96 -4.09 -5.13
C ASP A 306 -5.47 -3.87 -5.34
N SER A 307 -5.84 -3.12 -6.38
CA SER A 307 -7.21 -2.62 -6.61
C SER A 307 -7.87 -3.29 -7.81
N GLY A 308 -9.17 -3.11 -7.98
CA GLY A 308 -9.93 -3.72 -9.07
C GLY A 308 -11.03 -2.85 -9.63
N PHE A 309 -11.18 -2.85 -10.96
CA PHE A 309 -12.29 -2.26 -11.70
C PHE A 309 -13.01 -3.38 -12.43
N VAL A 310 -14.02 -3.94 -11.77
CA VAL A 310 -14.54 -5.28 -12.11
C VAL A 310 -16.03 -5.23 -12.44
N ALA A 311 -16.47 -5.95 -13.47
CA ALA A 311 -17.90 -6.14 -13.76
C ALA A 311 -18.71 -4.83 -13.92
N ASN A 312 -18.08 -3.74 -14.34
CA ASN A 312 -18.80 -2.50 -14.64
C ASN A 312 -19.49 -2.63 -16.01
N VAL A 313 -20.67 -2.02 -16.17
CA VAL A 313 -21.52 -2.24 -17.34
C VAL A 313 -21.94 -0.92 -18.00
N ALA A 314 -21.61 -0.77 -19.28
CA ALA A 314 -22.21 0.23 -20.15
C ALA A 314 -23.23 -0.47 -21.07
N ASP A 315 -24.52 -0.13 -20.97
CA ASP A 315 -25.56 -0.67 -21.85
C ASP A 315 -26.43 0.47 -22.37
N VAL A 316 -26.18 0.88 -23.62
CA VAL A 316 -26.75 2.11 -24.18
C VAL A 316 -27.48 1.87 -25.50
N PRO A 317 -28.68 2.45 -25.67
CA PRO A 317 -29.60 1.99 -26.70
C PRO A 317 -29.27 2.45 -28.13
N ASP A 318 -28.58 3.57 -28.38
CA ASP A 318 -28.34 4.07 -29.74
C ASP A 318 -27.14 5.04 -29.89
N ASN A 319 -26.40 4.90 -30.99
CA ASN A 319 -25.48 5.89 -31.61
C ASN A 319 -24.65 6.75 -30.64
N THR A 320 -24.01 6.10 -29.69
CA THR A 320 -23.17 6.78 -28.71
C THR A 320 -21.75 6.22 -28.71
N THR A 321 -21.00 6.50 -27.66
CA THR A 321 -19.60 6.18 -27.48
C THR A 321 -19.42 5.50 -26.14
N ILE A 322 -18.75 4.35 -26.13
CA ILE A 322 -18.30 3.67 -24.93
C ILE A 322 -16.77 3.72 -24.87
N ARG A 323 -16.20 4.28 -23.81
CA ARG A 323 -14.74 4.29 -23.61
C ARG A 323 -14.34 3.91 -22.20
N GLY A 324 -13.45 2.93 -22.04
CA GLY A 324 -12.92 2.62 -20.72
C GLY A 324 -14.02 2.16 -19.77
N VAL A 325 -14.75 1.06 -20.06
CA VAL A 325 -15.88 0.67 -19.19
C VAL A 325 -15.41 0.48 -17.76
N GLY A 326 -14.29 -0.22 -17.54
CA GLY A 326 -13.63 -0.24 -16.25
C GLY A 326 -13.09 1.15 -15.87
N THR A 327 -12.21 1.73 -16.69
CA THR A 327 -11.61 3.04 -16.39
C THR A 327 -11.36 3.87 -17.64
N TYR A 328 -11.69 5.16 -17.56
CA TYR A 328 -11.26 6.20 -18.50
C TYR A 328 -10.32 7.16 -17.77
N SER A 329 -9.10 7.33 -18.27
CA SER A 329 -8.10 8.17 -17.62
C SER A 329 -7.59 9.26 -18.54
N THR A 330 -7.57 10.49 -18.05
CA THR A 330 -6.69 11.55 -18.55
C THR A 330 -5.59 11.90 -17.54
N ALA A 331 -5.47 11.13 -16.46
CA ALA A 331 -4.53 11.32 -15.37
C ALA A 331 -3.13 10.80 -15.73
N VAL A 332 -2.13 11.22 -14.96
CA VAL A 332 -0.92 10.42 -14.77
C VAL A 332 -1.33 9.22 -13.92
N LEU A 333 -1.45 8.06 -14.55
CA LEU A 333 -1.96 6.83 -13.94
C LEU A 333 -0.81 5.85 -13.70
N THR A 334 -0.59 5.50 -12.44
CA THR A 334 0.25 4.37 -12.02
C THR A 334 -0.65 3.29 -11.43
N ALA A 335 -0.38 2.05 -11.80
CA ALA A 335 -1.09 0.91 -11.26
C ALA A 335 -0.15 -0.27 -11.00
N GLU A 336 -0.32 -0.87 -9.84
CA GLU A 336 0.43 -2.03 -9.38
C GLU A 336 -0.55 -3.09 -8.86
N ARG A 337 -0.41 -4.35 -9.30
CA ARG A 337 -1.30 -5.46 -8.89
C ARG A 337 -2.79 -5.12 -9.02
N THR A 338 -3.13 -4.38 -10.07
CA THR A 338 -4.49 -3.89 -10.31
C THR A 338 -5.13 -4.64 -11.47
N ARG A 339 -6.42 -4.96 -11.32
CA ARG A 339 -7.19 -5.70 -12.34
C ARG A 339 -8.30 -4.86 -12.97
N TRP A 340 -8.45 -4.98 -14.28
CA TRP A 340 -9.60 -4.54 -15.04
C TRP A 340 -10.26 -5.76 -15.68
N SER A 341 -11.22 -6.36 -14.97
CA SER A 341 -11.82 -7.63 -15.39
C SER A 341 -13.33 -7.59 -15.57
N ASP A 342 -13.84 -8.44 -16.46
CA ASP A 342 -15.28 -8.70 -16.62
C ASP A 342 -16.14 -7.47 -16.98
N ASN A 343 -15.52 -6.36 -17.42
CA ASN A 343 -16.28 -5.17 -17.77
C ASN A 343 -16.99 -5.36 -19.11
N SER A 344 -18.24 -4.91 -19.21
CA SER A 344 -19.07 -5.13 -20.39
C SER A 344 -19.63 -3.83 -20.94
N GLY A 345 -19.38 -3.57 -22.22
CA GLY A 345 -19.98 -2.47 -22.97
C GLY A 345 -20.81 -3.00 -24.12
N THR A 346 -22.08 -2.65 -24.18
CA THR A 346 -22.97 -2.96 -25.31
C THR A 346 -23.63 -1.71 -25.82
N CYS A 347 -23.64 -1.53 -27.13
CA CYS A 347 -24.29 -0.39 -27.75
C CYS A 347 -24.76 -0.73 -29.17
N VAL A 348 -25.80 -0.04 -29.68
CA VAL A 348 -26.30 -0.23 -31.06
C VAL A 348 -25.91 0.98 -31.93
N GLY A 349 -25.21 0.74 -33.04
CA GLY A 349 -24.84 1.80 -34.01
C GLY A 349 -23.75 2.76 -33.52
N CYS A 350 -22.95 2.34 -32.55
CA CYS A 350 -21.91 3.14 -31.90
C CYS A 350 -20.85 3.57 -32.89
N VAL A 351 -20.34 4.78 -32.69
CA VAL A 351 -19.39 5.39 -33.63
C VAL A 351 -17.95 5.14 -33.21
N GLU A 352 -17.72 4.81 -31.92
CA GLU A 352 -16.38 4.56 -31.38
C GLU A 352 -16.46 3.90 -30.01
N ASP A 353 -16.22 2.59 -29.95
CA ASP A 353 -16.11 1.85 -28.69
C ASP A 353 -14.66 1.41 -28.46
N ALA A 354 -14.07 1.75 -27.31
CA ALA A 354 -12.65 1.49 -27.08
C ALA A 354 -12.29 1.25 -25.61
N GLY A 355 -11.45 0.24 -25.36
CA GLY A 355 -10.91 -0.09 -24.05
C GLY A 355 -11.99 -0.59 -23.10
N GLY A 356 -12.39 -1.86 -23.21
CA GLY A 356 -13.37 -2.45 -22.30
C GLY A 356 -12.89 -2.39 -20.85
N GLY A 357 -11.62 -2.71 -20.62
CA GLY A 357 -10.98 -2.55 -19.32
C GLY A 357 -10.55 -1.12 -19.06
N LEU A 358 -9.58 -0.62 -19.84
CA LEU A 358 -8.92 0.66 -19.60
C LEU A 358 -8.77 1.48 -20.90
N TYR A 359 -9.14 2.75 -20.82
CA TYR A 359 -8.89 3.75 -21.86
C TYR A 359 -8.05 4.91 -21.31
N GLY A 360 -6.78 5.01 -21.70
CA GLY A 360 -5.91 6.16 -21.41
C GLY A 360 -5.99 7.19 -22.53
N SER A 361 -6.40 8.42 -22.28
CA SER A 361 -6.61 9.42 -23.33
C SER A 361 -5.35 10.23 -23.64
N THR A 362 -4.85 10.98 -22.65
CA THR A 362 -3.74 11.95 -22.81
C THR A 362 -2.67 11.89 -21.73
N GLY A 363 -3.01 11.47 -20.50
CA GLY A 363 -2.05 11.30 -19.43
C GLY A 363 -1.36 9.93 -19.51
N SER A 364 -0.14 9.83 -18.99
CA SER A 364 0.66 8.59 -19.09
C SER A 364 0.03 7.44 -18.31
N VAL A 365 0.19 6.23 -18.83
CA VAL A 365 -0.28 4.99 -18.20
C VAL A 365 0.91 4.07 -17.92
N SER A 366 1.12 3.71 -16.66
CA SER A 366 2.15 2.78 -16.22
C SER A 366 1.51 1.64 -15.45
N LEU A 367 1.65 0.41 -15.96
CA LEU A 367 1.08 -0.81 -15.40
C LEU A 367 2.18 -1.78 -15.00
N VAL A 368 2.15 -2.25 -13.75
CA VAL A 368 3.11 -3.21 -13.20
C VAL A 368 2.35 -4.34 -12.53
N ASP A 369 2.61 -5.59 -12.91
CA ASP A 369 1.94 -6.77 -12.32
C ASP A 369 0.41 -6.69 -12.41
N CYS A 370 -0.12 -6.09 -13.48
CA CYS A 370 -1.56 -5.83 -13.66
C CYS A 370 -2.22 -6.86 -14.59
N GLU A 371 -3.55 -6.90 -14.57
CA GLU A 371 -4.33 -7.75 -15.48
C GLU A 371 -5.48 -6.95 -16.13
N VAL A 372 -5.61 -7.05 -17.46
CA VAL A 372 -6.76 -6.56 -18.24
C VAL A 372 -7.40 -7.75 -18.92
N SER A 373 -8.50 -8.25 -18.37
CA SER A 373 -9.03 -9.55 -18.76
C SER A 373 -10.53 -9.68 -18.85
N ASP A 374 -11.01 -10.63 -19.66
CA ASP A 374 -12.43 -10.98 -19.74
C ASP A 374 -13.37 -9.80 -20.04
N ASN A 375 -12.85 -8.69 -20.59
CA ASN A 375 -13.66 -7.53 -20.92
C ASN A 375 -14.35 -7.74 -22.27
N VAL A 376 -15.60 -7.31 -22.37
CA VAL A 376 -16.42 -7.49 -23.56
C VAL A 376 -16.91 -6.15 -24.07
N LEU A 377 -16.62 -5.82 -25.32
CA LEU A 377 -17.25 -4.71 -26.03
C LEU A 377 -18.03 -5.23 -27.24
N ALA A 378 -19.30 -4.87 -27.34
CA ALA A 378 -20.20 -5.34 -28.38
C ALA A 378 -21.01 -4.20 -29.02
N GLY A 379 -21.01 -4.21 -30.35
CA GLY A 379 -21.77 -3.32 -31.22
C GLY A 379 -20.94 -2.21 -31.85
N GLY A 380 -21.48 -1.61 -32.91
CA GLY A 380 -20.89 -0.47 -33.60
C GLY A 380 -19.49 -0.72 -34.17
N GLN A 381 -18.61 0.25 -33.92
CA GLN A 381 -17.19 0.23 -34.28
C GLN A 381 -16.34 0.01 -33.02
N VAL A 382 -15.96 -1.24 -32.75
CA VAL A 382 -15.08 -1.58 -31.63
C VAL A 382 -13.63 -1.31 -32.06
N ARG A 383 -13.02 -0.21 -31.64
CA ARG A 383 -11.63 0.11 -31.97
C ARG A 383 -10.61 -0.65 -31.13
N SER A 384 -10.98 -1.04 -29.91
CA SER A 384 -10.14 -1.82 -29.02
C SER A 384 -10.99 -2.48 -27.94
N MET A 385 -10.74 -3.75 -27.65
CA MET A 385 -11.55 -4.54 -26.71
C MET A 385 -11.04 -4.52 -25.26
N GLY A 386 -9.73 -4.48 -25.03
CA GLY A 386 -9.15 -4.57 -23.68
C GLY A 386 -8.59 -3.24 -23.18
N LEU A 387 -7.39 -2.91 -23.64
CA LEU A 387 -6.61 -1.74 -23.27
C LEU A 387 -6.41 -0.83 -24.50
N SER A 388 -6.85 0.42 -24.38
CA SER A 388 -6.64 1.43 -25.41
C SER A 388 -5.93 2.63 -24.81
N VAL A 389 -4.85 3.06 -25.43
CA VAL A 389 -4.23 4.37 -25.16
C VAL A 389 -4.35 5.24 -26.40
N GLY A 390 -4.78 6.49 -26.21
CA GLY A 390 -4.67 7.56 -27.19
C GLY A 390 -3.22 8.04 -27.22
N SER A 391 -2.99 9.36 -27.28
CA SER A 391 -1.66 9.96 -27.37
C SER A 391 -0.81 9.86 -26.08
N ALA A 392 -1.18 8.99 -25.16
CA ALA A 392 -0.53 8.78 -23.88
C ALA A 392 0.70 7.86 -24.05
N PRO A 393 1.82 8.13 -23.35
CA PRO A 393 2.85 7.12 -23.15
C PRO A 393 2.28 5.91 -22.41
N LEU A 394 2.70 4.71 -22.82
CA LEU A 394 2.31 3.45 -22.21
C LEU A 394 3.55 2.66 -21.78
N THR A 395 3.60 2.29 -20.51
CA THR A 395 4.57 1.33 -19.98
C THR A 395 3.81 0.16 -19.37
N MET A 396 4.17 -1.05 -19.78
CA MET A 396 3.65 -2.30 -19.23
C MET A 396 4.82 -3.17 -18.82
N LEU A 397 4.81 -3.62 -17.57
CA LEU A 397 5.74 -4.59 -17.03
C LEU A 397 4.95 -5.71 -16.35
N ARG A 398 5.21 -6.96 -16.73
CA ARG A 398 4.50 -8.13 -16.16
C ARG A 398 2.99 -7.98 -16.14
N THR A 399 2.44 -7.36 -17.18
CA THR A 399 1.01 -7.04 -17.28
C THR A 399 0.34 -7.91 -18.34
N ASP A 400 -0.77 -8.53 -17.97
CA ASP A 400 -1.49 -9.47 -18.83
C ASP A 400 -2.68 -8.80 -19.50
N VAL A 401 -2.82 -9.01 -20.81
CA VAL A 401 -3.98 -8.56 -21.61
C VAL A 401 -4.58 -9.79 -22.26
N VAL A 402 -5.59 -10.38 -21.62
CA VAL A 402 -5.99 -11.76 -21.90
C VAL A 402 -7.50 -11.96 -21.95
N ARG A 403 -7.99 -12.80 -22.88
CA ARG A 403 -9.44 -13.15 -23.00
C ARG A 403 -10.39 -11.97 -23.19
N ASN A 404 -9.92 -10.85 -23.69
CA ASN A 404 -10.80 -9.73 -24.04
C ASN A 404 -11.53 -10.04 -25.35
N VAL A 405 -12.79 -9.61 -25.45
CA VAL A 405 -13.65 -9.90 -26.59
C VAL A 405 -14.21 -8.60 -27.18
N GLY A 406 -14.01 -8.42 -28.48
CA GLY A 406 -14.65 -7.37 -29.26
C GLY A 406 -15.61 -7.97 -30.28
N HIS A 407 -16.87 -7.55 -30.28
CA HIS A 407 -17.87 -7.93 -31.29
C HIS A 407 -18.37 -6.71 -32.04
N GLY A 408 -17.82 -6.43 -33.22
CA GLY A 408 -18.27 -5.33 -34.06
C GLY A 408 -19.42 -5.75 -34.96
N ASP A 409 -20.38 -4.86 -35.23
CA ASP A 409 -21.52 -5.16 -36.13
C ASP A 409 -21.56 -4.27 -37.39
N THR A 410 -20.56 -3.41 -37.59
CA THR A 410 -20.42 -2.53 -38.75
C THR A 410 -19.42 -3.04 -39.78
N TYR A 411 -19.51 -2.60 -41.04
CA TYR A 411 -18.60 -3.04 -42.12
C TYR A 411 -17.23 -2.32 -42.13
N THR A 412 -17.08 -1.22 -41.42
CA THR A 412 -15.88 -0.36 -41.47
C THR A 412 -15.29 -0.27 -40.07
N TYR A 413 -14.06 -0.76 -39.86
CA TYR A 413 -13.39 -0.82 -38.55
C TYR A 413 -14.23 -1.54 -37.49
N ALA A 414 -14.67 -2.76 -37.82
CA ALA A 414 -15.60 -3.50 -37.00
C ALA A 414 -15.00 -3.85 -35.64
N VAL A 415 -13.79 -4.40 -35.63
CA VAL A 415 -13.04 -4.75 -34.41
C VAL A 415 -11.56 -4.43 -34.57
N GLY A 416 -10.98 -3.74 -33.59
CA GLY A 416 -9.55 -3.50 -33.46
C GLY A 416 -8.93 -4.31 -32.31
N ALA A 417 -7.62 -4.19 -32.18
CA ALA A 417 -6.80 -5.01 -31.30
C ALA A 417 -7.16 -4.93 -29.80
N PRO A 418 -6.92 -6.00 -29.02
CA PRO A 418 -7.06 -5.97 -27.55
C PRO A 418 -6.15 -4.95 -26.90
N LEU A 419 -4.95 -4.72 -27.45
CA LEU A 419 -4.12 -3.59 -27.12
C LEU A 419 -4.07 -2.60 -28.30
N PHE A 420 -4.56 -1.39 -28.09
CA PHE A 420 -4.53 -0.34 -29.11
C PHE A 420 -3.79 0.90 -28.64
N VAL A 421 -2.92 1.44 -29.49
CA VAL A 421 -2.14 2.66 -29.20
C VAL A 421 -2.33 3.70 -30.30
N GLY A 422 -2.91 4.85 -29.97
CA GLY A 422 -3.21 5.92 -30.91
C GLY A 422 -2.31 7.15 -30.76
N GLY A 423 -2.20 7.96 -31.80
CA GLY A 423 -1.63 9.31 -31.72
C GLY A 423 -0.13 9.41 -32.01
N ALA A 424 0.28 10.55 -32.56
CA ALA A 424 1.68 10.82 -32.90
C ALA A 424 2.53 11.06 -31.64
N GLY A 425 3.74 10.49 -31.58
CA GLY A 425 4.70 10.70 -30.50
C GLY A 425 4.52 9.83 -29.24
N ALA A 426 3.58 8.87 -29.25
CA ALA A 426 3.45 7.91 -28.16
C ALA A 426 4.68 7.00 -28.09
N VAL A 427 5.22 6.83 -26.88
CA VAL A 427 6.26 5.84 -26.57
C VAL A 427 5.59 4.67 -25.88
N VAL A 428 5.79 3.48 -26.42
CA VAL A 428 5.20 2.23 -25.91
C VAL A 428 6.32 1.30 -25.53
N SER A 429 6.39 0.92 -24.25
CA SER A 429 7.29 -0.12 -23.76
C SER A 429 6.48 -1.24 -23.12
N ILE A 430 6.63 -2.45 -23.65
CA ILE A 430 5.94 -3.67 -23.19
C ILE A 430 7.01 -4.69 -22.83
N ARG A 431 7.05 -5.12 -21.58
CA ARG A 431 8.09 -6.04 -21.07
C ARG A 431 7.51 -7.14 -20.20
N ASN A 432 7.93 -8.38 -20.40
CA ASN A 432 7.49 -9.52 -19.57
C ASN A 432 5.97 -9.71 -19.55
N CYS A 433 5.28 -9.31 -20.62
CA CYS A 433 3.82 -9.32 -20.70
C CYS A 433 3.30 -10.56 -21.43
N LEU A 434 2.08 -10.97 -21.10
CA LEU A 434 1.30 -11.94 -21.88
C LEU A 434 0.11 -11.26 -22.55
N ILE A 435 0.05 -11.33 -23.88
CA ILE A 435 -1.08 -10.84 -24.68
C ILE A 435 -1.67 -12.05 -25.38
N ALA A 436 -2.72 -12.63 -24.81
CA ALA A 436 -3.21 -13.93 -25.28
C ALA A 436 -4.71 -14.16 -25.22
N ASP A 437 -5.20 -15.09 -26.03
CA ASP A 437 -6.60 -15.55 -26.05
C ASP A 437 -7.64 -14.44 -26.28
N ASN A 438 -7.23 -13.31 -26.86
CA ASN A 438 -8.16 -12.24 -27.18
C ASN A 438 -8.90 -12.53 -28.49
N LEU A 439 -10.18 -12.18 -28.55
CA LEU A 439 -11.06 -12.50 -29.67
C LEU A 439 -11.74 -11.27 -30.23
N GLY A 440 -11.46 -10.95 -31.49
CA GLY A 440 -12.20 -9.97 -32.27
C GLY A 440 -13.10 -10.62 -33.31
N ASP A 441 -14.41 -10.50 -33.17
CA ASP A 441 -15.41 -11.01 -34.13
C ASP A 441 -16.15 -9.88 -34.87
N ALA A 442 -16.31 -10.05 -36.19
CA ALA A 442 -16.94 -9.06 -37.06
C ALA A 442 -17.64 -9.73 -38.25
N PRO A 443 -18.68 -9.09 -38.84
CA PRO A 443 -19.31 -9.55 -40.06
C PRO A 443 -18.29 -9.80 -41.20
N PRO A 444 -18.49 -10.83 -42.04
CA PRO A 444 -17.61 -11.10 -43.17
C PRO A 444 -17.42 -9.90 -44.09
N GLY A 445 -16.17 -9.62 -44.45
CA GLY A 445 -15.81 -8.48 -45.32
C GLY A 445 -15.54 -7.17 -44.57
N SER A 446 -15.60 -7.19 -43.24
CA SER A 446 -15.14 -6.08 -42.39
C SER A 446 -13.62 -5.93 -42.42
N VAL A 447 -13.14 -4.76 -41.99
CA VAL A 447 -11.71 -4.47 -41.80
C VAL A 447 -11.39 -4.48 -40.31
N SER A 448 -10.35 -5.21 -39.90
CA SER A 448 -9.78 -5.18 -38.54
C SER A 448 -8.48 -4.38 -38.51
N ASN A 449 -8.22 -3.72 -37.37
CA ASN A 449 -7.00 -2.96 -37.11
C ASN A 449 -6.11 -3.69 -36.08
N GLY A 450 -5.55 -4.84 -36.46
CA GLY A 450 -4.62 -5.61 -35.62
C GLY A 450 -5.27 -6.76 -34.83
N GLY A 451 -4.55 -7.88 -34.74
CA GLY A 451 -4.96 -9.12 -34.08
C GLY A 451 -4.76 -9.15 -32.57
N ALA A 452 -3.66 -8.53 -32.13
CA ALA A 452 -3.21 -8.47 -30.74
C ALA A 452 -2.77 -7.05 -30.37
N ILE A 453 -1.98 -6.40 -31.23
CA ILE A 453 -1.54 -5.01 -31.03
C ILE A 453 -1.87 -4.20 -32.29
N GLY A 454 -2.49 -3.04 -32.11
CA GLY A 454 -2.84 -2.13 -33.19
C GLY A 454 -2.39 -0.70 -32.89
N THR A 455 -1.87 0.03 -33.88
CA THR A 455 -1.61 1.46 -33.73
C THR A 455 -2.20 2.32 -34.84
N TRP A 456 -2.58 3.55 -34.51
CA TRP A 456 -3.14 4.52 -35.46
C TRP A 456 -2.53 5.90 -35.24
N GLY A 457 -1.89 6.51 -36.24
CA GLY A 457 -1.54 7.93 -36.12
C GLY A 457 -0.47 8.51 -37.04
N GLY A 458 0.46 7.73 -37.58
CA GLY A 458 1.54 8.25 -38.45
C GLY A 458 2.67 8.96 -37.70
N ALA A 459 3.90 8.77 -38.22
CA ALA A 459 5.21 9.34 -37.87
C ALA A 459 5.50 9.62 -36.37
N ALA A 460 6.51 8.93 -35.83
CA ALA A 460 7.10 9.07 -34.49
C ALA A 460 6.47 8.28 -33.30
N VAL A 461 5.72 7.21 -33.54
CA VAL A 461 5.49 6.20 -32.48
C VAL A 461 6.73 5.31 -32.40
N VAL A 462 7.25 5.04 -31.21
CA VAL A 462 8.28 4.01 -30.97
C VAL A 462 7.64 2.92 -30.13
N VAL A 463 7.73 1.68 -30.61
CA VAL A 463 7.19 0.51 -29.94
C VAL A 463 8.33 -0.45 -29.65
N ASP A 464 8.63 -0.60 -28.36
CA ASP A 464 9.63 -1.53 -27.84
C ASP A 464 8.90 -2.67 -27.11
N ILE A 465 9.02 -3.89 -27.64
CA ILE A 465 8.45 -5.09 -27.03
C ILE A 465 9.59 -6.03 -26.70
N GLU A 466 9.71 -6.37 -25.42
CA GLU A 466 10.80 -7.15 -24.88
C GLU A 466 10.25 -8.31 -24.03
N HIS A 467 10.85 -9.51 -24.12
CA HIS A 467 10.49 -10.68 -23.29
C HIS A 467 8.97 -10.88 -23.17
N THR A 468 8.24 -10.92 -24.28
CA THR A 468 6.76 -10.88 -24.28
C THR A 468 6.21 -12.03 -25.11
N THR A 469 5.12 -12.65 -24.64
CA THR A 469 4.41 -13.71 -25.38
C THR A 469 3.12 -13.14 -25.95
N ILE A 470 2.97 -13.21 -27.27
CA ILE A 470 1.75 -12.82 -27.99
C ILE A 470 1.21 -14.08 -28.66
N ALA A 471 0.16 -14.69 -28.09
CA ALA A 471 -0.28 -16.01 -28.55
C ALA A 471 -1.78 -16.26 -28.47
N GLY A 472 -2.32 -17.12 -29.36
CA GLY A 472 -3.73 -17.51 -29.33
C GLY A 472 -4.73 -16.38 -29.65
N ASN A 473 -4.27 -15.21 -30.10
CA ASN A 473 -5.16 -14.09 -30.41
C ASN A 473 -5.84 -14.32 -31.76
N VAL A 474 -7.16 -14.11 -31.81
CA VAL A 474 -7.98 -14.37 -32.99
C VAL A 474 -8.65 -13.08 -33.45
N THR A 475 -8.51 -12.76 -34.74
CA THR A 475 -9.39 -11.77 -35.37
C THR A 475 -10.10 -12.31 -36.58
N ALA A 476 -11.38 -11.95 -36.72
CA ALA A 476 -12.29 -12.47 -37.75
C ALA A 476 -11.94 -12.02 -39.19
N THR A 477 -10.98 -11.11 -39.38
CA THR A 477 -10.69 -10.51 -40.70
C THR A 477 -9.19 -10.42 -41.02
N VAL A 478 -8.88 -10.15 -42.28
CA VAL A 478 -7.58 -10.26 -42.96
C VAL A 478 -6.57 -9.16 -42.51
N GLY A 479 -6.29 -9.06 -41.20
CA GLY A 479 -5.34 -8.10 -40.63
C GLY A 479 -4.14 -8.78 -39.97
N PRO A 480 -3.02 -8.06 -39.75
CA PRO A 480 -1.84 -8.59 -39.08
C PRO A 480 -2.07 -8.77 -37.57
N VAL A 481 -1.35 -9.67 -36.91
CA VAL A 481 -1.39 -9.86 -35.45
C VAL A 481 -0.88 -8.61 -34.74
N VAL A 482 0.20 -8.01 -35.25
CA VAL A 482 0.74 -6.73 -34.80
C VAL A 482 0.68 -5.74 -35.97
N ALA A 483 -0.29 -4.82 -35.92
CA ALA A 483 -0.47 -3.75 -36.91
C ALA A 483 0.13 -2.46 -36.35
N ILE A 484 1.32 -2.05 -36.79
CA ILE A 484 1.95 -0.83 -36.28
C ILE A 484 2.14 0.18 -37.42
N ALA A 485 1.66 1.40 -37.26
CA ALA A 485 1.96 2.52 -38.13
C ALA A 485 3.04 3.42 -37.51
N SER A 486 4.22 2.85 -37.21
CA SER A 486 5.35 3.52 -36.55
C SER A 486 6.51 3.83 -37.49
N GLU A 487 7.51 4.56 -36.98
CA GLU A 487 8.81 4.69 -37.66
C GLU A 487 9.67 3.45 -37.47
N THR A 488 9.71 2.92 -36.24
CA THR A 488 10.45 1.72 -35.87
C THR A 488 9.63 0.87 -34.88
N VAL A 489 9.72 -0.45 -35.02
CA VAL A 489 9.26 -1.44 -34.04
C VAL A 489 10.46 -2.29 -33.67
N ASN A 490 10.77 -2.37 -32.38
CA ASN A 490 11.83 -3.25 -31.87
C ASN A 490 11.17 -4.42 -31.14
N LEU A 491 11.48 -5.63 -31.58
CA LEU A 491 11.07 -6.86 -30.93
C LEU A 491 12.32 -7.61 -30.46
N SER A 492 12.46 -7.81 -29.15
CA SER A 492 13.56 -8.58 -28.57
C SER A 492 13.03 -9.67 -27.62
N HIS A 493 13.46 -10.91 -27.82
CA HIS A 493 13.06 -12.04 -26.96
C HIS A 493 11.54 -12.29 -26.94
N VAL A 494 10.88 -12.04 -28.06
CA VAL A 494 9.40 -12.12 -28.19
C VAL A 494 8.99 -13.46 -28.80
N ILE A 495 7.89 -14.04 -28.31
CA ILE A 495 7.20 -15.18 -28.94
C ILE A 495 5.91 -14.70 -29.62
N LEU A 496 5.78 -14.95 -30.92
CA LEU A 496 4.52 -14.83 -31.67
C LEU A 496 4.11 -16.21 -32.20
N ALA A 497 3.05 -16.78 -31.63
CA ALA A 497 2.59 -18.12 -32.01
C ALA A 497 1.09 -18.31 -31.88
N ASP A 498 0.52 -19.26 -32.62
CA ASP A 498 -0.90 -19.65 -32.55
C ASP A 498 -1.91 -18.50 -32.74
N ASN A 499 -1.48 -17.40 -33.35
CA ASN A 499 -2.36 -16.26 -33.61
C ASN A 499 -3.07 -16.45 -34.95
N VAL A 500 -4.35 -16.10 -34.99
CA VAL A 500 -5.17 -16.17 -36.20
C VAL A 500 -5.32 -14.76 -36.78
N GLY A 501 -4.49 -14.49 -37.79
CA GLY A 501 -4.50 -13.27 -38.61
C GLY A 501 -3.97 -13.56 -40.02
N ALA A 502 -4.01 -12.57 -40.90
CA ALA A 502 -3.47 -12.70 -42.26
C ALA A 502 -1.94 -12.66 -42.31
N GLU A 503 -1.32 -11.96 -41.36
CA GLU A 503 0.11 -11.64 -41.28
C GLU A 503 0.52 -11.53 -39.80
N ALA A 504 1.81 -11.65 -39.46
CA ALA A 504 2.26 -11.58 -38.07
C ALA A 504 2.56 -10.16 -37.61
N VAL A 505 3.36 -9.43 -38.38
CA VAL A 505 3.71 -8.03 -38.10
C VAL A 505 3.63 -7.26 -39.41
N GLU A 506 2.82 -6.21 -39.44
CA GLU A 506 2.80 -5.23 -40.52
C GLU A 506 3.27 -3.89 -39.94
N ASN A 507 4.35 -3.33 -40.48
CA ASN A 507 4.77 -1.95 -40.19
C ASN A 507 4.96 -1.15 -41.48
N ARG A 508 4.62 0.13 -41.44
CA ARG A 508 4.95 1.10 -42.51
C ARG A 508 6.41 1.58 -42.44
N GLY A 509 7.05 1.46 -41.28
CA GLY A 509 8.46 1.76 -41.02
C GLY A 509 9.35 0.52 -40.98
N THR A 510 10.41 0.56 -40.18
CA THR A 510 11.33 -0.57 -39.97
C THR A 510 10.81 -1.50 -38.87
N VAL A 511 11.02 -2.81 -39.03
CA VAL A 511 10.82 -3.80 -37.96
C VAL A 511 12.18 -4.44 -37.69
N ASP A 512 12.73 -4.17 -36.52
CA ASP A 512 13.96 -4.77 -36.03
C ASP A 512 13.61 -5.89 -35.06
N THR A 513 14.20 -7.07 -35.30
CA THR A 513 13.88 -8.29 -34.57
C THR A 513 15.14 -9.00 -34.13
N GLU A 514 15.25 -9.33 -32.86
CA GLU A 514 16.39 -10.04 -32.29
C GLU A 514 15.93 -11.10 -31.29
N HIS A 515 16.48 -12.32 -31.36
CA HIS A 515 16.13 -13.40 -30.44
C HIS A 515 14.61 -13.68 -30.35
N CYS A 516 13.88 -13.54 -31.46
CA CYS A 516 12.44 -13.77 -31.48
C CYS A 516 12.08 -15.16 -32.02
N LEU A 517 10.96 -15.71 -31.58
CA LEU A 517 10.34 -16.91 -32.15
C LEU A 517 9.05 -16.54 -32.88
N PHE A 518 8.97 -16.93 -34.14
CA PHE A 518 7.77 -16.79 -34.98
C PHE A 518 7.39 -18.17 -35.51
N ASP A 519 6.20 -18.67 -35.18
CA ASP A 519 5.74 -19.96 -35.67
C ASP A 519 5.27 -19.91 -37.14
N ALA A 520 4.62 -20.98 -37.62
CA ALA A 520 4.09 -21.03 -38.98
C ALA A 520 2.93 -20.06 -39.24
N THR A 521 2.24 -19.60 -38.20
CA THR A 521 1.21 -18.55 -38.26
C THR A 521 1.84 -17.15 -38.19
N GLY A 522 3.06 -17.06 -37.68
CA GLY A 522 3.94 -15.89 -37.56
C GLY A 522 4.58 -15.36 -38.86
N THR A 523 3.90 -15.38 -40.01
CA THR A 523 4.50 -14.89 -41.28
C THR A 523 4.74 -13.37 -41.25
N LEU A 524 6.02 -12.96 -41.26
CA LEU A 524 6.43 -11.54 -41.37
C LEU A 524 6.27 -11.03 -42.82
N VAL A 525 5.69 -9.83 -43.00
CA VAL A 525 5.57 -9.16 -44.30
C VAL A 525 6.30 -7.82 -44.26
N GLY A 526 7.21 -7.60 -45.22
CA GLY A 526 8.20 -6.52 -45.20
C GLY A 526 9.56 -7.08 -44.80
N GLU A 527 10.63 -6.67 -45.48
CA GLU A 527 12.00 -7.20 -45.28
C GLU A 527 12.39 -7.08 -43.80
N PRO A 528 12.26 -8.15 -42.99
CA PRO A 528 12.79 -8.09 -41.64
C PRO A 528 14.29 -7.92 -41.83
N THR A 529 14.94 -7.12 -41.00
CA THR A 529 16.36 -7.33 -40.75
C THR A 529 16.45 -8.69 -40.07
N THR A 530 16.42 -9.77 -40.85
CA THR A 530 16.46 -11.14 -40.34
C THR A 530 17.83 -11.37 -39.71
N GLU A 531 17.92 -11.08 -38.42
CA GLU A 531 19.02 -11.52 -37.57
C GLU A 531 19.05 -13.06 -37.58
N ALA A 532 20.25 -13.62 -37.62
CA ALA A 532 20.43 -15.08 -37.60
C ALA A 532 19.99 -15.72 -36.28
N THR A 533 19.70 -14.91 -35.26
CA THR A 533 19.28 -15.31 -33.92
C THR A 533 17.80 -15.64 -33.81
N ASN A 534 16.98 -15.29 -34.80
CA ASN A 534 15.54 -15.53 -34.77
C ASN A 534 15.18 -16.99 -35.13
N LEU A 535 14.17 -17.53 -34.44
CA LEU A 535 13.62 -18.86 -34.65
C LEU A 535 12.35 -18.79 -35.52
N ILE A 536 12.52 -18.96 -36.84
CA ILE A 536 11.41 -18.87 -37.80
C ILE A 536 10.80 -20.24 -38.09
N GLY A 537 9.47 -20.31 -38.06
CA GLY A 537 8.66 -21.50 -38.35
C GLY A 537 8.75 -22.60 -37.28
N GLN A 538 9.27 -22.28 -36.09
CA GLN A 538 9.35 -23.21 -34.97
C GLN A 538 8.08 -23.12 -34.12
N ASP A 539 7.65 -24.25 -33.59
CA ASP A 539 6.58 -24.31 -32.60
C ASP A 539 7.19 -24.04 -31.21
N PRO A 540 6.70 -23.05 -30.43
CA PRO A 540 7.22 -22.78 -29.08
C PRO A 540 6.92 -23.89 -28.08
N LEU A 541 6.05 -24.87 -28.38
CA LEU A 541 5.69 -25.97 -27.49
C LEU A 541 5.21 -25.48 -26.12
N PHE A 542 4.03 -24.85 -26.07
CA PHE A 542 3.42 -24.47 -24.79
C PHE A 542 2.92 -25.68 -23.99
N VAL A 543 2.83 -25.54 -22.66
CA VAL A 543 2.36 -26.60 -21.75
C VAL A 543 0.94 -27.02 -22.06
N ASP A 544 0.00 -26.06 -22.14
CA ASP A 544 -1.39 -26.32 -22.52
C ASP A 544 -2.05 -25.04 -23.10
N ALA A 545 -1.69 -24.71 -24.34
CA ALA A 545 -2.24 -23.55 -25.05
C ALA A 545 -3.78 -23.58 -25.15
N VAL A 546 -4.41 -24.76 -25.19
CA VAL A 546 -5.88 -24.88 -25.27
C VAL A 546 -6.55 -24.47 -23.97
N ALA A 547 -5.88 -24.69 -22.83
CA ALA A 547 -6.33 -24.24 -21.52
C ALA A 547 -5.88 -22.81 -21.17
N GLY A 548 -5.18 -22.11 -22.06
CA GLY A 548 -4.60 -20.79 -21.81
C GLY A 548 -3.30 -20.84 -20.98
N ASP A 549 -2.66 -22.01 -20.86
CA ASP A 549 -1.35 -22.14 -20.22
C ASP A 549 -0.23 -21.94 -21.24
N TRP A 550 0.26 -20.71 -21.28
CA TRP A 550 1.29 -20.22 -22.21
C TRP A 550 2.72 -20.37 -21.68
N HIS A 551 2.97 -21.16 -20.63
CA HIS A 551 4.33 -21.52 -20.21
C HIS A 551 4.97 -22.46 -21.24
N LEU A 552 6.30 -22.43 -21.32
CA LEU A 552 7.06 -23.30 -22.21
C LEU A 552 7.14 -24.73 -21.66
N ALA A 553 6.82 -25.72 -22.48
CA ALA A 553 6.95 -27.13 -22.12
C ALA A 553 8.42 -27.59 -22.20
N PRO A 554 8.81 -28.64 -21.45
CA PRO A 554 10.14 -29.22 -21.56
C PRO A 554 10.50 -29.61 -22.99
N GLY A 555 11.63 -29.10 -23.49
CA GLY A 555 12.10 -29.33 -24.86
C GLY A 555 11.60 -28.30 -25.89
N SER A 556 10.91 -27.25 -25.43
CA SER A 556 10.63 -26.07 -26.24
C SER A 556 11.92 -25.52 -26.89
N PRO A 557 11.89 -25.15 -28.18
CA PRO A 557 13.00 -24.47 -28.81
C PRO A 557 13.19 -23.03 -28.32
N ALA A 558 12.23 -22.48 -27.57
CA ALA A 558 12.32 -21.14 -26.97
C ALA A 558 13.06 -21.11 -25.62
N ILE A 559 13.35 -22.28 -25.04
CA ILE A 559 14.15 -22.38 -23.82
C ILE A 559 15.63 -22.15 -24.15
N ASP A 560 16.32 -21.33 -23.34
CA ASP A 560 17.73 -20.94 -23.48
C ASP A 560 18.07 -20.33 -24.87
N ALA A 561 17.09 -19.74 -25.56
CA ALA A 561 17.23 -19.27 -26.94
C ALA A 561 17.45 -17.76 -27.09
N GLY A 562 17.41 -17.02 -25.97
CA GLY A 562 17.68 -15.59 -25.92
C GLY A 562 19.16 -15.22 -26.06
N ASP A 563 19.43 -13.93 -25.87
CA ASP A 563 20.79 -13.39 -25.83
C ASP A 563 21.65 -14.12 -24.77
N PRO A 564 22.77 -14.76 -25.14
CA PRO A 564 23.71 -15.39 -24.21
C PRO A 564 24.39 -14.43 -23.21
N ALA A 565 24.16 -13.13 -23.26
CA ALA A 565 24.55 -12.16 -22.25
C ALA A 565 23.49 -11.95 -21.15
N ILE A 566 22.23 -12.29 -21.42
CA ILE A 566 21.09 -12.14 -20.51
C ILE A 566 20.82 -13.49 -19.81
N ARG A 567 20.42 -13.45 -18.54
CA ARG A 567 20.18 -14.63 -17.72
C ARG A 567 18.80 -14.61 -17.10
N ASP A 568 18.19 -15.77 -17.01
CA ASP A 568 17.01 -16.01 -16.19
C ASP A 568 17.37 -16.06 -14.70
N PRO A 569 16.39 -15.97 -13.79
CA PRO A 569 16.63 -16.02 -12.34
C PRO A 569 17.34 -17.28 -11.85
N ASP A 570 17.27 -18.39 -12.59
CA ASP A 570 17.97 -19.64 -12.26
C ASP A 570 19.42 -19.70 -12.79
N GLY A 571 19.84 -18.68 -13.54
CA GLY A 571 21.17 -18.54 -14.12
C GLY A 571 21.36 -19.23 -15.48
N SER A 572 20.32 -19.78 -16.09
CA SER A 572 20.31 -20.24 -17.48
C SER A 572 20.36 -19.05 -18.46
N VAL A 573 20.56 -19.33 -19.76
CA VAL A 573 20.44 -18.27 -20.78
C VAL A 573 18.97 -17.88 -20.86
N ALA A 574 18.70 -16.59 -21.09
CA ALA A 574 17.33 -16.10 -21.13
C ALA A 574 16.42 -16.92 -22.07
N ASP A 575 15.32 -17.43 -21.54
CA ASP A 575 14.21 -17.95 -22.31
C ASP A 575 13.53 -16.84 -23.13
N LEU A 576 12.82 -17.22 -24.19
CA LEU A 576 12.00 -16.27 -24.95
C LEU A 576 10.61 -16.12 -24.33
N GLY A 577 9.99 -14.96 -24.52
CA GLY A 577 8.60 -14.69 -24.15
C GLY A 577 8.41 -14.17 -22.72
N ALA A 578 7.15 -14.11 -22.29
CA ALA A 578 6.68 -13.45 -21.06
C ALA A 578 7.37 -13.93 -19.76
N TYR A 579 7.80 -15.20 -19.74
CA TYR A 579 8.35 -15.88 -18.59
C TYR A 579 9.88 -16.01 -18.64
N GLY A 580 10.52 -15.41 -19.65
CA GLY A 580 11.98 -15.40 -19.78
C GLY A 580 12.58 -14.02 -19.49
N GLY A 581 13.89 -13.98 -19.31
CA GLY A 581 14.67 -12.81 -18.99
C GLY A 581 14.88 -12.57 -17.50
N PRO A 582 15.62 -11.50 -17.14
CA PRO A 582 16.03 -11.22 -15.77
C PRO A 582 14.86 -10.87 -14.84
N ASP A 583 13.78 -10.34 -15.42
CA ASP A 583 12.54 -9.96 -14.73
C ASP A 583 11.42 -10.99 -14.94
N ALA A 584 11.78 -12.24 -15.25
CA ALA A 584 10.85 -13.35 -15.33
C ALA A 584 10.03 -13.47 -14.04
N ARG A 585 8.74 -13.75 -14.22
CA ARG A 585 7.70 -13.73 -13.18
C ARG A 585 7.47 -15.08 -12.51
#